data_AF-A0A4P9TJT1-F1
#
_entry.id   AF-A0A4P9TJT1-F1
#
_cell.length_a   1.000
_cell.length_b   1.000
_cell.length_c   1.000
_cell.angle_alpha   90.00
_cell.angle_beta   90.00
_cell.angle_gamma   90.00
#
_symmetry.space_group_name_H-M   'P 1'
#
loop_
_entity.id
_entity.type
_entity.pdbx_description
1 polymer ?
#
loop_
_entity_poly.entity_id
_entity_poly.type
_entity_poly.pdbx_seq_one_letter_code
_entity_poly.pdbx_strand_id
1 'polypeptide(L)'
;MGQRSQALWRIVAFVYGITVAALISGIVSIVALAWGVVDIFWQLLTGRNDLSEDSRPATIVTETLQWNLDLTIYAFVGKGSMQWLPSW
;
A
#
# COMPACT_ATOMS: atom_id res chain seq x y z
N MET A 1 -10.39 14.96 18.87
CA MET A 1 -9.59 14.20 19.86
C MET A 1 -8.61 15.16 20.52
N GLY A 2 -8.37 15.05 21.83
CA GLY A 2 -7.32 15.84 22.48
C GLY A 2 -5.93 15.44 21.98
N GLN A 3 -4.95 16.34 22.06
CA GLN A 3 -3.57 16.12 21.57
C GLN A 3 -2.94 14.83 22.12
N ARG A 4 -3.23 14.47 23.38
CA ARG A 4 -2.78 13.22 24.01
C ARG A 4 -3.35 11.97 23.33
N SER A 5 -4.63 12.01 22.97
CA SER A 5 -5.27 10.90 22.25
C SER A 5 -4.72 10.76 20.83
N GLN A 6 -4.41 11.87 20.16
CA GLN A 6 -3.75 11.84 18.85
C GLN A 6 -2.34 11.23 18.94
N ALA A 7 -1.55 11.57 19.97
CA ALA A 7 -0.23 10.97 20.18
C ALA A 7 -0.32 9.44 20.39
N LEU A 8 -1.28 8.95 21.17
CA LEU A 8 -1.52 7.52 21.36
C LEU A 8 -1.85 6.82 20.04
N TRP A 9 -2.74 7.40 19.23
CA TRP A 9 -3.08 6.84 17.93
C TRP A 9 -1.91 6.80 16.96
N ARG A 10 -1.00 7.78 17.04
CA ARG A 10 0.23 7.78 16.24
C ARG A 10 1.20 6.68 16.64
N ILE A 11 1.30 6.36 17.93
CA ILE A 11 2.10 5.21 18.41
C ILE A 11 1.50 3.90 17.90
N VAL A 12 0.17 3.75 17.99
CA VAL A 12 -0.53 2.56 17.46
C VAL A 12 -0.30 2.43 15.96
N ALA A 13 -0.45 3.52 15.20
CA ALA A 13 -0.19 3.55 13.77
C ALA A 13 1.25 3.18 13.42
N PHE A 14 2.22 3.65 14.21
CA PHE A 14 3.63 3.31 14.01
C PHE A 14 3.88 1.81 14.20
N VAL A 15 3.43 1.25 15.33
CA VAL A 15 3.62 -0.18 15.64
C VAL A 15 2.89 -1.05 14.63
N TYR A 16 1.66 -0.69 14.28
CA TYR A 16 0.87 -1.41 13.30
C TYR A 16 1.47 -1.30 11.89
N GLY A 17 1.93 -0.11 11.51
CA GLY A 17 2.58 0.16 10.23
C GLY A 17 3.84 -0.68 10.03
N ILE A 18 4.73 -0.72 11.02
CA ILE A 18 6.00 -1.45 10.90
C ILE A 18 5.85 -2.97 11.01
N THR A 19 4.78 -3.47 11.64
CA THR A 19 4.56 -4.91 11.83
C THR A 19 3.63 -5.48 10.77
N VAL A 20 2.38 -5.03 10.75
CA VAL A 20 1.33 -5.59 9.90
C VAL A 20 1.37 -5.00 8.51
N ALA A 21 1.36 -3.67 8.39
CA ALA A 21 1.29 -3.02 7.08
C ALA A 21 2.56 -3.29 6.24
N ALA A 22 3.74 -3.25 6.87
CA ALA A 22 5.00 -3.60 6.24
C ALA A 22 5.05 -5.05 5.76
N LEU A 23 4.57 -6.01 6.56
CA LEU A 23 4.51 -7.42 6.15
C LEU A 23 3.59 -7.62 4.95
N ILE A 24 2.37 -7.08 5.00
CA ILE A 24 1.39 -7.20 3.92
C ILE A 24 1.92 -6.51 2.66
N SER A 25 2.43 -5.29 2.79
CA SER A 25 3.01 -4.55 1.66
C SER A 25 4.21 -5.26 1.05
N GLY A 26 5.04 -5.92 1.88
CA GLY A 26 6.16 -6.73 1.41
C GLY A 26 5.69 -7.91 0.56
N ILE A 27 4.68 -8.66 1.02
CA ILE A 27 4.09 -9.77 0.26
C ILE A 27 3.49 -9.27 -1.04
N VAL A 28 2.70 -8.20 -1.00
CA VAL A 28 2.07 -7.60 -2.18
C VAL A 28 3.12 -7.07 -3.17
N SER A 29 4.22 -6.49 -2.69
CA SER A 29 5.35 -6.06 -3.53
C SER A 29 5.99 -7.22 -4.27
N ILE A 30 6.16 -8.38 -3.62
CA ILE A 30 6.71 -9.58 -4.26
C ILE A 30 5.78 -10.07 -5.37
N VAL A 31 4.47 -10.11 -5.10
CA VAL A 31 3.46 -10.48 -6.11
C VAL A 31 3.43 -9.48 -7.26
N ALA A 32 3.52 -8.18 -6.96
CA ALA A 32 3.59 -7.12 -7.95
C ALA A 32 4.81 -7.24 -8.85
N LEU A 33 5.98 -7.59 -8.30
CA LEU A 33 7.19 -7.82 -9.09
C LEU A 33 7.01 -9.01 -10.05
N ALA A 34 6.47 -10.12 -9.56
CA ALA A 34 6.20 -11.28 -10.41
C ALA A 34 5.20 -10.95 -11.54
N TRP A 35 4.13 -10.21 -11.21
CA TRP A 35 3.13 -9.78 -12.18
C TRP A 35 3.69 -8.77 -13.19
N GLY A 36 4.47 -7.79 -12.73
CA GLY A 36 5.10 -6.78 -13.58
C GLY A 36 6.03 -7.40 -14.61
N VAL A 37 6.74 -8.47 -14.28
CA VAL A 37 7.56 -9.21 -15.27
C VAL A 37 6.67 -9.80 -16.37
N VAL A 38 5.58 -10.47 -16.00
CA VAL A 38 4.63 -11.05 -16.97
C VAL A 38 4.02 -9.97 -17.86
N ASP A 39 3.61 -8.85 -17.27
CA ASP A 39 3.00 -7.72 -17.99
C ASP A 39 3.97 -7.08 -18.99
N ILE A 40 5.22 -6.83 -18.59
CA ILE A 40 6.25 -6.29 -19.49
C ILE A 40 6.48 -7.22 -20.68
N PHE A 41 6.60 -8.54 -20.44
CA PHE A 41 6.75 -9.50 -21.54
C PHE A 41 5.52 -9.53 -22.45
N TRP A 42 4.32 -9.42 -21.89
CA TRP A 42 3.08 -9.37 -22.68
C TRP A 42 2.99 -8.09 -23.53
N GLN A 43 3.30 -6.93 -22.96
CA GLN A 43 3.37 -5.66 -23.69
C GLN A 43 4.38 -5.72 -24.82
N LEU A 44 5.56 -6.31 -24.60
CA LEU A 44 6.57 -6.49 -25.65
C LEU A 44 6.09 -7.39 -26.80
N LEU A 45 5.30 -8.42 -26.52
CA LEU A 45 4.82 -9.36 -27.54
C LEU A 45 3.59 -8.84 -28.29
N THR A 46 2.67 -8.15 -27.61
CA THR A 46 1.36 -7.79 -28.16
C THR A 46 1.22 -6.32 -28.51
N GLY A 47 2.10 -5.46 -28.00
CA GLY A 47 2.03 -4.01 -28.18
C GLY A 47 0.83 -3.35 -27.50
N ARG A 48 0.19 -4.02 -26.53
CA ARG A 48 -1.02 -3.55 -25.82
C ARG A 48 -0.83 -3.54 -24.31
N ASN A 49 -1.45 -2.58 -23.62
CA ASN A 49 -1.37 -2.38 -22.17
C ASN A 49 -2.55 -2.99 -21.38
N ASP A 50 -3.32 -3.88 -22.01
CA ASP A 50 -4.62 -4.34 -21.51
C ASP A 50 -4.57 -5.07 -20.15
N LEU A 51 -3.39 -5.48 -19.68
CA LEU A 51 -3.18 -6.23 -18.43
C LEU A 51 -2.85 -5.36 -17.21
N SER A 52 -2.50 -4.07 -17.35
CA SER A 52 -1.86 -3.32 -16.27
C SER A 52 -2.63 -2.12 -15.71
N GLU A 53 -3.27 -1.30 -16.55
CA GLU A 53 -3.73 0.03 -16.08
C GLU A 53 -5.04 -0.03 -15.26
N ASP A 54 -5.99 -0.87 -15.67
CA ASP A 54 -7.31 -1.01 -15.01
C ASP A 54 -7.51 -2.39 -14.34
N SER A 55 -6.45 -3.18 -14.21
CA SER A 55 -6.57 -4.54 -13.69
C SER A 55 -6.65 -4.55 -12.16
N ARG A 56 -7.55 -5.38 -11.61
CA ARG A 56 -7.69 -5.57 -10.16
C ARG A 56 -6.35 -5.83 -9.44
N PRO A 57 -5.41 -6.61 -10.00
CA PRO A 57 -4.09 -6.79 -9.38
C PRO A 57 -3.32 -5.47 -9.22
N ALA A 58 -3.34 -4.59 -10.23
CA ALA A 58 -2.66 -3.30 -10.16
C ALA A 58 -3.29 -2.36 -9.12
N THR A 59 -4.63 -2.35 -9.02
CA THR A 59 -5.35 -1.60 -7.98
C THR A 59 -4.97 -2.08 -6.59
N ILE A 60 -5.01 -3.40 -6.35
CA ILE A 60 -4.65 -3.99 -5.03
C ILE A 60 -3.23 -3.61 -4.64
N VAL A 61 -2.29 -3.70 -5.59
CA VAL A 61 -0.88 -3.36 -5.35
C VAL A 61 -0.75 -1.88 -4.99
N THR A 62 -1.33 -1.00 -5.79
CA THR A 62 -1.23 0.45 -5.60
C THR A 62 -1.85 0.88 -4.27
N GLU A 63 -3.08 0.45 -3.99
CA GLU A 63 -3.81 0.78 -2.77
C GLU A 63 -3.11 0.23 -1.51
N THR A 64 -2.55 -0.99 -1.58
CA THR A 64 -1.83 -1.57 -0.42
C THR A 64 -0.55 -0.81 -0.10
N LEU A 65 0.22 -0.44 -1.11
CA LEU A 65 1.45 0.33 -0.93
C LEU A 65 1.15 1.74 -0.41
N GLN A 66 0.13 2.39 -0.97
CA GLN A 66 -0.31 3.71 -0.55
C GLN A 66 -0.79 3.69 0.91
N TRP A 67 -1.58 2.69 1.30
CA TRP A 67 -2.05 2.53 2.67
C TRP A 67 -0.91 2.47 3.70
N ASN A 68 0.17 1.75 3.42
CA ASN A 68 1.32 1.69 4.31
C ASN A 68 2.07 3.03 4.40
N LEU A 69 2.22 3.72 3.26
CA LEU A 69 2.77 5.08 3.24
C LEU A 69 1.92 6.04 4.06
N ASP A 70 0.59 5.98 3.94
CA ASP A 70 -0.33 6.84 4.67
C ASP A 70 -0.30 6.57 6.19
N LEU A 71 -0.19 5.31 6.60
CA LEU A 71 0.04 4.93 8.00
C LEU A 71 1.34 5.50 8.55
N THR A 72 2.40 5.46 7.75
CA THR A 72 3.71 6.01 8.08
C THR A 72 3.64 7.54 8.22
N ILE A 73 2.99 8.22 7.27
CA ILE A 73 2.77 9.67 7.30
C ILE A 73 1.92 10.06 8.53
N TYR A 74 0.86 9.32 8.81
CA TYR A 74 0.02 9.55 9.98
C TYR A 74 0.81 9.39 11.28
N ALA A 75 1.61 8.32 11.41
CA ALA A 75 2.46 8.09 12.58
C ALA A 75 3.47 9.22 12.82
N PHE A 76 4.19 9.66 11.78
CA PHE A 76 5.30 10.62 11.93
C PHE A 76 4.90 12.08 11.85
N VAL A 77 3.89 12.42 11.06
CA VAL A 77 3.48 13.82 10.81
C VAL A 77 2.13 14.13 11.46
N GLY A 78 1.32 13.11 11.78
CA GLY A 78 -0.03 13.30 12.30
C GLY A 78 -1.02 13.81 11.24
N LYS A 79 -0.64 13.77 9.96
CA LYS A 79 -1.47 14.15 8.82
C LYS A 79 -2.32 12.95 8.38
N GLY A 80 -3.58 13.18 8.06
CA GLY A 80 -4.52 12.14 7.62
C GLY A 80 -5.20 11.43 8.79
N SER A 81 -5.63 10.19 8.55
CA SER A 81 -6.34 9.35 9.52
C SER A 81 -5.77 7.95 9.57
N MET A 82 -5.82 7.31 10.75
CA MET A 82 -5.52 5.89 10.90
C MET A 82 -6.47 5.04 10.04
N GLN A 83 -5.91 4.23 9.15
CA GLN A 83 -6.65 3.23 8.38
C GLN A 83 -6.14 1.84 8.73
N TRP A 84 -7.04 0.94 9.09
CA TRP A 84 -6.69 -0.43 9.47
C TRP A 84 -6.50 -1.36 8.27
N LEU A 85 -7.02 -0.98 7.11
CA LEU A 85 -6.93 -1.75 5.86
C LEU A 85 -6.83 -0.77 4.69
N PRO A 86 -6.31 -1.20 3.54
CA PRO A 86 -6.32 -0.40 2.31
C PRO A 86 -7.75 -0.13 1.81
N SER A 87 -7.91 0.90 0.98
CA SER A 87 -9.20 1.49 0.57
C SER A 87 -9.84 0.94 -0.73
N TRP A 88 -9.35 -0.20 -1.25
CA TRP A 88 -9.87 -0.80 -2.49
C TRP A 88 -11.32 -1.31 -2.39
#